data_AF-A0A401S4P2-F1
#
_entry.id   AF-A0A401S4P2-F1
#
_cell.length_a   1.000
_cell.length_b   1.000
_cell.length_c   1.000
_cell.angle_alpha   90.00
_cell.angle_beta   90.00
_cell.angle_gamma   90.00
#
_symmetry.space_group_name_H-M   'P 1'
#
loop_
_entity.id
_entity.type
_entity.pdbx_description
1 polymer ?
#
loop_
_entity_poly.entity_id
_entity_poly.type
_entity_poly.pdbx_seq_one_letter_code
_entity_poly.pdbx_strand_id
1 'polypeptide(L)'
;MSAPPDGEMSLPATLLELYEKVTLQGGTVRLLKSNKAPKEEIDAAVKELLALKMDYKTLAGQEYKVGIPPTNSTTVNNNSLAITEDGGDYVDPWTVQTSSAKGVDYDKLIVRFGSSKIDQELINRMEQVTGQKAHRFFRRGIFFSHRDMHQILDAFETKKSFYLYTGRGPSSEAMHVGHLIPFIFTKWLQDIFNVPLVIQLTDDEKYLWKDMTLEQAYNYAVENAKDIIACGFDINKTFIFSDLDYMGQSSGFYQNVVKIQKHVTFNQVKGIFGFGDSDCIGKISFPAIQAAPSFSTSFPQIFNGQKDIPCLIPCAIDQVRACC
;
A
#
# COMPACT_ATOMS: atom_id res chain seq x y z
N MET A 1 29.85 -55.43 40.60
CA MET A 1 30.14 -53.98 40.71
C MET A 1 29.68 -53.36 39.42
N SER A 2 28.48 -52.79 39.43
CA SER A 2 27.80 -52.27 38.24
C SER A 2 27.62 -50.77 38.44
N ALA A 3 28.21 -49.98 37.56
CA ALA A 3 28.18 -48.52 37.58
C ALA A 3 26.79 -47.96 37.20
N PRO A 4 26.41 -46.74 37.65
CA PRO A 4 25.21 -46.05 37.18
C PRO A 4 25.45 -45.36 35.82
N PRO A 5 24.39 -45.03 35.05
CA PRO A 5 24.50 -44.57 33.68
C PRO A 5 24.89 -43.08 33.61
N ASP A 6 25.70 -42.76 32.60
CA ASP A 6 26.16 -41.41 32.27
C ASP A 6 24.99 -40.46 32.00
N GLY A 7 25.09 -39.27 32.59
CA GLY A 7 24.18 -38.16 32.40
C GLY A 7 24.24 -37.64 30.96
N GLU A 8 23.07 -37.54 30.36
CA GLU A 8 22.84 -36.93 29.06
C GLU A 8 23.09 -35.41 29.19
N MET A 9 24.27 -34.99 28.74
CA MET A 9 24.70 -33.59 28.73
C MET A 9 24.12 -32.89 27.49
N SER A 10 22.92 -32.30 27.64
CA SER A 10 22.23 -31.61 26.55
C SER A 10 22.64 -30.14 26.42
N LEU A 11 23.39 -29.80 25.37
CA LEU A 11 23.55 -28.43 24.80
C LEU A 11 23.99 -28.58 23.31
N PRO A 12 23.64 -27.67 22.37
CA PRO A 12 22.85 -26.44 22.51
C PRO A 12 21.53 -26.42 21.70
N ALA A 13 20.48 -25.84 22.28
CA ALA A 13 19.31 -25.35 21.55
C ALA A 13 19.77 -24.39 20.44
N THR A 14 19.34 -24.63 19.21
CA THR A 14 19.94 -23.98 18.05
C THR A 14 19.64 -22.48 18.01
N LEU A 15 20.58 -21.67 17.51
CA LEU A 15 20.41 -20.22 17.35
C LEU A 15 19.13 -19.85 16.56
N LEU A 16 18.64 -20.77 15.72
CA LEU A 16 17.39 -20.68 15.00
C LEU A 16 16.16 -20.76 15.93
N GLU A 17 16.14 -21.69 16.89
CA GLU A 17 15.06 -21.77 17.89
C GLU A 17 14.98 -20.48 18.73
N LEU A 18 16.14 -19.90 19.06
CA LEU A 18 16.19 -18.63 19.77
C LEU A 18 15.67 -17.47 18.90
N TYR A 19 16.01 -17.45 17.61
CA TYR A 19 15.46 -16.51 16.65
C TYR A 19 13.93 -16.61 16.53
N GLU A 20 13.40 -17.84 16.45
CA GLU A 20 11.96 -18.10 16.40
C GLU A 20 11.24 -17.64 17.67
N LYS A 21 11.82 -17.91 18.85
CA LYS A 21 11.29 -17.43 20.14
C LYS A 21 11.24 -15.91 20.22
N VAL A 22 12.29 -15.21 19.78
CA VAL A 22 12.30 -13.74 19.73
C VAL A 22 11.23 -13.22 18.76
N THR A 23 11.05 -13.89 17.62
CA THR A 23 10.05 -13.54 16.61
C THR A 23 8.63 -13.71 17.15
N LEU A 24 8.34 -14.86 17.77
CA LEU A 24 7.04 -15.19 18.36
C LEU A 24 6.68 -14.21 19.48
N GLN A 25 7.60 -13.98 20.41
CA GLN A 25 7.38 -13.04 21.52
C GLN A 25 7.17 -11.60 21.03
N GLY A 26 7.87 -11.20 19.96
CA GLY A 26 7.63 -9.92 19.28
C GLY A 26 6.22 -9.81 18.69
N GLY A 27 5.70 -10.91 18.15
CA GLY A 27 4.30 -11.03 17.70
C GLY A 27 3.31 -10.90 18.85
N THR A 28 3.54 -11.59 19.96
CA THR A 28 2.71 -11.51 21.18
C THR A 28 2.62 -10.08 21.70
N VAL A 29 3.75 -9.36 21.80
CA VAL A 29 3.77 -7.94 22.24
C VAL A 29 2.96 -7.05 21.28
N ARG A 30 3.03 -7.29 19.97
CA ARG A 30 2.24 -6.53 18.97
C ARG A 30 0.75 -6.82 19.14
N LEU A 31 0.38 -8.08 19.36
CA LEU A 31 -1.01 -8.50 19.57
C LEU A 31 -1.58 -7.89 20.85
N LEU A 32 -0.85 -7.96 21.97
CA LEU A 32 -1.27 -7.37 23.25
C LEU A 32 -1.47 -5.85 23.15
N LYS A 33 -0.58 -5.15 22.42
CA LYS A 33 -0.72 -3.71 22.16
C LYS A 33 -1.92 -3.40 21.25
N SER A 34 -2.14 -4.21 20.21
CA SER A 34 -3.28 -4.08 19.30
C SER A 34 -4.61 -4.30 20.02
N ASN A 35 -4.66 -5.27 20.94
CA ASN A 35 -5.86 -5.61 21.71
C ASN A 35 -6.09 -4.72 22.94
N LYS A 36 -5.25 -3.69 23.16
CA LYS A 36 -5.29 -2.81 24.34
C LYS A 36 -5.31 -3.59 25.66
N ALA A 37 -4.49 -4.65 25.74
CA ALA A 37 -4.33 -5.44 26.95
C ALA A 37 -3.84 -4.59 28.13
N PRO A 38 -4.04 -5.04 29.38
CA PRO A 38 -3.55 -4.34 30.57
C PRO A 38 -2.06 -4.03 30.48
N LYS A 39 -1.67 -2.84 30.96
CA LYS A 39 -0.28 -2.35 30.90
C LYS A 39 0.71 -3.33 31.54
N GLU A 40 0.30 -3.98 32.62
CA GLU A 40 1.09 -4.98 33.35
C GLU A 40 1.43 -6.20 32.48
N GLU A 41 0.50 -6.67 31.65
CA GLU A 41 0.72 -7.79 30.72
C GLU A 41 1.63 -7.39 29.56
N ILE A 42 1.47 -6.16 29.04
CA ILE A 42 2.35 -5.61 28.00
C ILE A 42 3.78 -5.48 28.53
N ASP A 43 3.95 -4.94 29.75
CA ASP A 43 5.27 -4.72 30.34
C ASP A 43 5.97 -6.05 30.67
N ALA A 44 5.24 -7.07 31.13
CA ALA A 44 5.78 -8.41 31.32
C ALA A 44 6.27 -9.04 30.01
N ALA A 45 5.46 -8.98 28.94
CA ALA A 45 5.82 -9.52 27.64
C ALA A 45 6.98 -8.77 26.98
N VAL A 46 7.08 -7.45 27.17
CA VAL A 46 8.21 -6.63 26.70
C VAL A 46 9.50 -6.98 27.45
N LYS A 47 9.44 -7.21 28.76
CA LYS A 47 10.60 -7.60 29.56
C LYS A 47 11.18 -8.94 29.08
N GLU A 48 10.31 -9.91 28.79
CA GLU A 48 10.71 -11.20 28.23
C GLU A 48 11.31 -11.05 26.82
N LEU A 49 10.72 -10.20 25.97
CA LEU A 49 11.26 -9.91 24.63
C LEU A 49 12.67 -9.30 24.70
N LEU A 50 12.94 -8.41 25.66
CA LEU A 50 14.25 -7.81 25.85
C LEU A 50 15.28 -8.84 26.32
N ALA A 51 14.90 -9.74 27.24
CA ALA A 51 15.77 -10.83 27.69
C ALA A 51 16.14 -11.76 26.52
N LEU A 52 15.16 -12.20 25.72
CA LEU A 52 15.40 -13.06 24.56
C LEU A 52 16.30 -12.39 23.50
N LYS A 53 16.19 -11.07 23.32
CA LYS A 53 17.09 -10.31 22.42
C LYS A 53 18.51 -10.21 22.95
N MET A 54 18.69 -10.10 24.27
CA MET A 54 20.01 -10.12 24.91
C MET A 54 20.67 -11.49 24.77
N ASP A 55 19.91 -12.57 24.99
CA ASP A 55 20.38 -13.94 24.80
C ASP A 55 20.77 -14.17 23.33
N TYR A 56 19.95 -13.69 22.39
CA TYR A 56 20.27 -13.76 20.96
C TYR A 56 21.54 -12.98 20.60
N LYS A 57 21.73 -11.78 21.15
CA LYS A 57 22.94 -10.97 20.94
C LYS A 57 24.19 -11.67 21.49
N THR A 58 24.07 -12.34 22.63
CA THR A 58 25.16 -13.08 23.28
C THR A 58 25.56 -14.31 22.47
N LEU A 59 24.60 -15.04 21.92
CA LEU A 59 24.83 -16.25 21.13
C LEU A 59 25.22 -15.99 19.66
N ALA A 60 24.61 -14.99 19.01
CA ALA A 60 24.85 -14.68 17.60
C ALA A 60 26.01 -13.71 17.38
N GLY A 61 26.45 -12.99 18.42
CA GLY A 61 27.40 -11.87 18.30
C GLY A 61 26.86 -10.65 17.55
N GLN A 62 25.58 -10.67 17.17
CA GLN A 62 24.90 -9.62 16.40
C GLN A 62 23.50 -9.37 16.94
N GLU A 63 23.00 -8.14 16.77
CA GLU A 63 21.65 -7.80 17.21
C GLU A 63 20.57 -8.49 16.38
N TYR A 64 19.48 -8.86 17.04
CA TYR A 64 18.32 -9.45 16.38
C TYR A 64 17.73 -8.48 15.34
N LYS A 65 17.63 -8.94 14.09
CA LYS A 65 16.98 -8.24 12.98
C LYS A 65 15.73 -9.01 12.56
N VAL A 66 14.59 -8.33 12.59
CA VAL A 66 13.31 -8.90 12.17
C VAL A 66 13.40 -9.32 10.70
N GLY A 67 13.08 -10.59 10.40
CA GLY A 67 13.01 -11.10 9.03
C GLY A 67 14.34 -11.60 8.46
N ILE A 68 15.41 -11.66 9.25
CA ILE A 68 16.72 -12.20 8.84
C ILE A 68 17.10 -13.36 9.79
N PRO A 69 16.67 -14.60 9.51
CA PRO A 69 17.06 -15.75 10.32
C PRO A 69 18.57 -16.02 10.21
N PRO A 70 19.23 -16.48 11.28
CA PRO A 70 20.64 -16.86 11.27
C PRO A 70 20.85 -18.11 10.41
N THR A 71 21.73 -18.01 9.41
CA THR A 71 22.05 -19.12 8.50
C THR A 71 22.98 -20.13 9.16
N ASN A 72 22.46 -21.30 9.51
CA ASN A 72 23.29 -22.50 9.73
C ASN A 72 23.01 -23.52 8.62
N SER A 73 24.03 -23.75 7.79
CA SER A 73 24.08 -24.81 6.80
C SER A 73 24.13 -26.18 7.49
N THR A 74 23.02 -26.94 7.47
CA THR A 74 23.07 -28.40 7.33
C THR A 74 21.69 -28.95 6.95
N THR A 75 21.64 -29.59 5.78
CA THR A 75 20.54 -30.39 5.25
C THR A 75 20.37 -31.69 6.03
N VAL A 76 19.15 -32.03 6.47
CA VAL A 76 18.65 -33.42 6.50
C VAL A 76 17.12 -33.42 6.31
N ASN A 77 16.66 -34.11 5.27
CA ASN A 77 15.27 -34.50 5.03
C ASN A 77 14.80 -35.51 6.08
N ASN A 78 13.55 -35.42 6.54
CA ASN A 78 12.63 -36.57 6.60
C ASN A 78 11.17 -36.16 6.86
N ASN A 79 10.30 -36.97 6.28
CA ASN A 79 8.88 -36.78 6.00
C ASN A 79 7.91 -36.75 7.21
N SER A 80 6.75 -36.14 6.94
CA SER A 80 5.39 -36.40 7.47
C SER A 80 4.97 -35.68 8.77
N LEU A 81 4.06 -34.70 8.67
CA LEU A 81 2.62 -34.87 8.96
C LEU A 81 1.85 -33.53 8.83
N ALA A 82 0.77 -33.57 8.05
CA ALA A 82 -0.43 -32.73 8.04
C ALA A 82 -0.29 -31.20 8.05
N ILE A 83 -0.28 -30.60 6.85
CA ILE A 83 -0.62 -29.19 6.62
C ILE A 83 -2.15 -29.10 6.48
N THR A 84 -2.78 -28.25 7.29
CA THR A 84 -4.08 -27.67 6.97
C THR A 84 -3.91 -26.17 6.69
N GLU A 85 -4.12 -25.84 5.41
CA GLU A 85 -4.64 -24.62 4.74
C GLU A 85 -4.95 -23.42 5.66
N ASP A 86 -4.50 -22.16 5.46
CA ASP A 86 -4.34 -21.37 4.24
C ASP A 86 -3.26 -20.28 4.47
N GLY A 87 -2.15 -20.35 3.73
CA GLY A 87 -1.01 -19.41 3.82
C GLY A 87 -0.96 -18.44 2.64
N GLY A 88 -2.12 -17.88 2.26
CA GLY A 88 -2.26 -16.99 1.10
C GLY A 88 -1.65 -15.60 1.25
N ASP A 89 -1.46 -14.92 0.13
CA ASP A 89 -0.98 -13.53 0.09
C ASP A 89 -2.06 -12.56 0.60
N TYR A 90 -1.66 -11.61 1.46
CA TYR A 90 -2.53 -10.55 1.98
C TYR A 90 -2.08 -9.19 1.43
N VAL A 91 -2.99 -8.50 0.72
CA VAL A 91 -2.74 -7.18 0.14
C VAL A 91 -3.96 -6.28 0.35
N ASP A 92 -3.74 -5.18 1.06
CA ASP A 92 -4.67 -4.06 1.27
C ASP A 92 -3.89 -2.72 1.24
N PRO A 93 -4.55 -1.55 1.33
CA PRO A 93 -3.88 -0.24 1.27
C PRO A 93 -2.84 0.03 2.37
N TRP A 94 -2.78 -0.77 3.43
CA TRP A 94 -1.91 -0.58 4.59
C TRP A 94 -0.86 -1.67 4.78
N THR A 95 -1.10 -2.89 4.27
CA THR A 95 -0.33 -4.10 4.55
C THR A 95 -0.20 -4.99 3.31
N VAL A 96 1.05 -5.38 3.03
CA VAL A 96 1.40 -6.43 2.06
C VAL A 96 2.17 -7.52 2.79
N GLN A 97 1.64 -8.74 2.81
CA GLN A 97 2.27 -9.92 3.43
C GLN A 97 2.20 -11.13 2.52
N THR A 98 3.29 -11.89 2.47
CA THR A 98 3.39 -13.16 1.74
C THR A 98 4.32 -14.10 2.50
N SER A 99 4.00 -15.39 2.48
CA SER A 99 4.85 -16.47 3.00
C SER A 99 5.91 -16.92 1.98
N SER A 100 5.80 -16.45 0.73
CA SER A 100 6.67 -16.85 -0.38
C SER A 100 7.92 -15.99 -0.47
N ALA A 101 9.09 -16.64 -0.50
CA ALA A 101 10.37 -15.97 -0.78
C ALA A 101 10.44 -15.37 -2.20
N LYS A 102 9.58 -15.80 -3.12
CA LYS A 102 9.46 -15.24 -4.48
C LYS A 102 8.65 -13.93 -4.53
N GLY A 103 8.11 -13.49 -3.38
CA GLY A 103 7.17 -12.39 -3.31
C GLY A 103 5.74 -12.83 -3.62
N VAL A 104 4.87 -11.82 -3.76
CA VAL A 104 3.43 -11.97 -3.98
C VAL A 104 3.14 -12.57 -5.34
N ASP A 105 2.17 -13.49 -5.39
CA ASP A 105 1.62 -14.05 -6.63
C ASP A 105 0.65 -13.04 -7.26
N TYR A 106 1.19 -12.21 -8.15
CA TYR A 106 0.43 -11.16 -8.81
C TYR A 106 -0.68 -11.70 -9.73
N ASP A 107 -0.53 -12.89 -10.33
CA ASP A 107 -1.58 -13.47 -11.17
C ASP A 107 -2.80 -13.89 -10.31
N LYS A 108 -2.56 -14.43 -9.10
CA LYS A 108 -3.65 -14.67 -8.13
C LYS A 108 -4.31 -13.38 -7.68
N LEU A 109 -3.55 -12.29 -7.50
CA LEU A 109 -4.13 -10.99 -7.14
C LEU A 109 -5.02 -10.41 -8.23
N ILE A 110 -4.66 -10.57 -9.51
CA ILE A 110 -5.50 -10.14 -10.63
C ILE A 110 -6.88 -10.80 -10.54
N VAL A 111 -6.91 -12.12 -10.33
CA VAL A 111 -8.16 -12.87 -10.17
C VAL A 111 -8.92 -12.43 -8.91
N ARG A 112 -8.23 -12.28 -7.78
CA ARG A 112 -8.85 -11.90 -6.50
C ARG A 112 -9.50 -10.52 -6.55
N PHE A 113 -8.85 -9.56 -7.21
CA PHE A 113 -9.41 -8.21 -7.36
C PHE A 113 -10.33 -8.10 -8.57
N GLY A 114 -10.30 -9.05 -9.50
CA GLY A 114 -11.10 -9.00 -10.73
C GLY A 114 -10.62 -7.92 -11.69
N SER A 115 -9.32 -7.64 -11.72
CA SER A 115 -8.70 -6.77 -12.72
C SER A 115 -8.31 -7.59 -13.97
N SER A 116 -7.87 -6.91 -15.03
CA SER A 116 -7.37 -7.52 -16.24
C SER A 116 -5.84 -7.48 -16.27
N LYS A 117 -5.20 -8.53 -16.78
CA LYS A 117 -3.76 -8.57 -16.99
C LYS A 117 -3.37 -7.65 -18.16
N ILE A 118 -2.28 -6.91 -18.02
CA ILE A 118 -1.67 -6.21 -19.14
C ILE A 118 -0.88 -7.22 -19.94
N ASP A 119 -1.38 -7.54 -21.13
CA ASP A 119 -0.74 -8.46 -22.07
C ASP A 119 0.05 -7.71 -23.15
N GLN A 120 0.71 -8.48 -24.02
CA GLN A 120 1.50 -7.91 -25.11
C GLN A 120 0.63 -7.20 -26.15
N GLU A 121 -0.64 -7.59 -26.30
CA GLU A 121 -1.58 -6.94 -27.22
C GLU A 121 -1.89 -5.51 -26.77
N LEU A 122 -2.19 -5.31 -25.49
CA LEU A 122 -2.42 -3.99 -24.92
C LEU A 122 -1.18 -3.11 -24.99
N ILE A 123 0.01 -3.67 -24.73
CA ILE A 123 1.29 -2.95 -24.87
C ILE A 123 1.48 -2.49 -26.32
N ASN A 124 1.31 -3.40 -27.29
CA ASN A 124 1.46 -3.08 -28.71
C ASN A 124 0.45 -2.02 -29.15
N ARG A 125 -0.81 -2.12 -28.71
CA ARG A 125 -1.86 -1.14 -29.01
C ARG A 125 -1.49 0.23 -28.47
N MET A 126 -1.01 0.32 -27.23
CA MET A 126 -0.56 1.59 -26.65
C MET A 126 0.60 2.21 -27.44
N GLU A 127 1.58 1.42 -27.88
CA GLU A 127 2.67 1.93 -28.73
C GLU A 127 2.15 2.45 -30.08
N GLN A 128 1.20 1.74 -30.69
CA GLN A 128 0.55 2.18 -31.94
C GLN A 128 -0.24 3.47 -31.77
N VAL A 129 -1.05 3.56 -30.72
CA VAL A 129 -1.94 4.70 -30.44
C VAL A 129 -1.16 5.96 -30.06
N THR A 130 -0.10 5.81 -29.26
CA THR A 130 0.69 6.95 -28.78
C THR A 130 1.84 7.32 -29.71
N GLY A 131 2.24 6.42 -30.63
CA GLY A 131 3.45 6.57 -31.43
C GLY A 131 4.74 6.54 -30.61
N GLN A 132 4.67 6.14 -29.34
CA GLN A 132 5.78 6.14 -28.39
C GLN A 132 6.04 4.72 -27.89
N LYS A 133 7.31 4.41 -27.64
CA LYS A 133 7.68 3.13 -27.05
C LYS A 133 7.11 3.00 -25.63
N ALA A 134 6.52 1.86 -25.31
CA ALA A 134 5.91 1.61 -24.02
C ALA A 134 6.96 1.72 -22.91
N HIS A 135 6.54 2.31 -21.78
CA HIS A 135 7.42 2.48 -20.65
C HIS A 135 8.03 1.15 -20.21
N ARG A 136 9.25 1.18 -19.69
CA ARG A 136 9.94 -0.02 -19.19
C ARG A 136 9.15 -0.76 -18.10
N PHE A 137 8.23 -0.07 -17.41
CA PHE A 137 7.39 -0.68 -16.39
C PHE A 137 6.28 -1.55 -16.96
N PHE A 138 5.73 -1.22 -18.13
CA PHE A 138 4.86 -2.15 -18.85
C PHE A 138 5.65 -3.32 -19.41
N ARG A 139 6.74 -3.04 -20.12
CA ARG A 139 7.56 -4.07 -20.79
C ARG A 139 8.21 -5.08 -19.83
N ARG A 140 8.27 -4.77 -18.54
CA ARG A 140 8.84 -5.63 -17.49
C ARG A 140 7.80 -6.13 -16.48
N GLY A 141 6.51 -5.88 -16.70
CA GLY A 141 5.44 -6.33 -15.80
C GLY A 141 5.51 -5.70 -14.40
N ILE A 142 6.03 -4.48 -14.27
CA ILE A 142 5.96 -3.70 -13.02
C ILE A 142 4.57 -3.09 -12.88
N PHE A 143 4.04 -2.53 -13.97
CA PHE A 143 2.61 -2.30 -14.14
C PHE A 143 2.07 -3.49 -14.92
N PHE A 144 1.34 -4.37 -14.24
CA PHE A 144 0.94 -5.69 -14.77
C PHE A 144 -0.58 -5.92 -14.85
N SER A 145 -1.38 -5.05 -14.23
CA SER A 145 -2.84 -5.14 -14.26
C SER A 145 -3.49 -3.80 -14.61
N HIS A 146 -4.70 -3.84 -15.16
CA HIS A 146 -5.51 -2.67 -15.47
C HIS A 146 -7.01 -2.93 -15.28
N ARG A 147 -7.80 -1.86 -15.30
CA ARG A 147 -9.24 -1.88 -15.57
C ARG A 147 -9.51 -0.85 -16.64
N ASP A 148 -10.29 -1.22 -17.65
CA ASP A 148 -10.79 -0.29 -18.69
C ASP A 148 -9.74 0.55 -19.46
N MET A 149 -8.46 0.16 -19.42
CA MET A 149 -7.39 0.82 -20.21
C MET A 149 -7.71 0.91 -21.71
N HIS A 150 -8.40 -0.09 -22.27
CA HIS A 150 -8.88 -0.05 -23.64
C HIS A 150 -9.83 1.14 -23.90
N GLN A 151 -10.70 1.49 -22.95
CA GLN A 151 -11.61 2.63 -23.08
C GLN A 151 -10.86 3.97 -23.08
N ILE A 152 -9.77 4.06 -22.33
CA ILE A 152 -8.89 5.25 -22.36
C ILE A 152 -8.18 5.37 -23.71
N LEU A 153 -7.71 4.25 -24.27
CA LEU A 153 -7.12 4.25 -25.61
C LEU A 153 -8.16 4.61 -26.68
N ASP A 154 -9.38 4.08 -26.61
CA ASP A 154 -10.49 4.45 -27.50
C ASP A 154 -10.79 5.96 -27.42
N ALA A 155 -10.82 6.51 -26.20
CA ALA A 155 -11.03 7.94 -25.99
C ALA A 155 -9.92 8.77 -26.63
N PHE A 156 -8.66 8.38 -26.45
CA PHE A 156 -7.52 9.08 -27.03
C PHE A 156 -7.50 8.99 -28.57
N GLU A 157 -7.77 7.83 -29.15
CA GLU A 157 -7.86 7.63 -30.61
C GLU A 157 -8.97 8.51 -31.23
N THR A 158 -10.08 8.65 -30.52
CA THR A 158 -11.21 9.50 -30.94
C THR A 158 -11.07 10.97 -30.54
N LYS A 159 -9.90 11.39 -30.03
CA LYS A 159 -9.58 12.75 -29.58
C LYS A 159 -10.52 13.27 -28.48
N LYS A 160 -11.10 12.37 -27.69
CA LYS A 160 -11.84 12.71 -26.47
C LYS A 160 -10.86 12.94 -25.33
N SER A 161 -11.09 13.99 -24.57
CA SER A 161 -10.29 14.33 -23.40
C SER A 161 -10.48 13.31 -22.29
N PHE A 162 -9.40 12.99 -21.58
CA PHE A 162 -9.39 12.31 -20.29
C PHE A 162 -8.34 12.98 -19.39
N TYR A 163 -8.29 12.62 -18.11
CA TYR A 163 -7.27 13.13 -17.19
C TYR A 163 -6.67 12.01 -16.34
N LEU A 164 -5.52 12.31 -15.74
CA LEU A 164 -4.85 11.42 -14.81
C LEU A 164 -5.19 11.81 -13.37
N TYR A 165 -5.33 10.82 -12.51
CA TYR A 165 -5.41 10.98 -11.06
C TYR A 165 -4.45 10.00 -10.38
N THR A 166 -3.63 10.49 -9.46
CA THR A 166 -2.90 9.63 -8.53
C THR A 166 -2.85 10.31 -7.15
N GLY A 167 -2.31 9.64 -6.14
CA GLY A 167 -2.31 10.19 -4.79
C GLY A 167 -1.13 9.75 -3.94
N ARG A 168 -0.93 10.47 -2.83
CA ARG A 168 0.08 10.17 -1.82
C ARG A 168 -0.44 10.52 -0.44
N GLY A 169 -0.39 9.56 0.47
CA GLY A 169 -0.57 9.79 1.89
C GLY A 169 0.74 10.21 2.58
N PRO A 170 0.89 11.49 2.98
CA PRO A 170 2.15 12.04 3.48
C PRO A 170 2.44 11.58 4.92
N SER A 171 3.22 10.52 5.05
CA SER A 171 3.46 9.83 6.33
C SER A 171 4.72 10.28 7.08
N SER A 172 5.59 11.04 6.42
CA SER A 172 6.87 11.60 6.86
C SER A 172 7.26 12.74 5.92
N GLU A 173 8.28 13.53 6.27
CA GLU A 173 8.76 14.66 5.46
C GLU A 173 9.28 14.25 4.07
N ALA A 174 9.92 13.09 3.95
CA ALA A 174 10.55 12.65 2.70
C ALA A 174 9.95 11.35 2.14
N MET A 175 9.94 11.25 0.81
CA MET A 175 9.63 10.03 0.08
C MET A 175 10.86 9.10 -0.05
N HIS A 176 10.65 7.78 0.02
CA HIS A 176 11.65 6.80 -0.40
C HIS A 176 11.48 6.37 -1.86
N VAL A 177 12.49 5.68 -2.43
CA VAL A 177 12.53 5.25 -3.84
C VAL A 177 11.30 4.46 -4.28
N GLY A 178 10.70 3.65 -3.40
CA GLY A 178 9.47 2.91 -3.70
C GLY A 178 8.29 3.80 -4.10
N HIS A 179 8.18 5.01 -3.53
CA HIS A 179 7.10 5.94 -3.87
C HIS A 179 7.29 6.55 -5.27
N LEU A 180 8.51 6.52 -5.83
CA LEU A 180 8.77 7.08 -7.15
C LEU A 180 8.17 6.24 -8.27
N ILE A 181 7.84 4.95 -8.04
CA ILE A 181 7.36 4.05 -9.09
C ILE A 181 6.04 4.54 -9.71
N PRO A 182 4.97 4.83 -8.93
CA PRO A 182 3.76 5.44 -9.49
C PRO A 182 4.02 6.79 -10.13
N PHE A 183 4.78 7.69 -9.50
CA PHE A 183 4.98 9.06 -10.02
C PHE A 183 5.81 9.11 -11.31
N ILE A 184 6.89 8.33 -11.43
CA ILE A 184 7.67 8.21 -12.67
C ILE A 184 6.77 7.73 -13.81
N PHE A 185 5.88 6.78 -13.50
CA PHE A 185 4.97 6.23 -14.49
C PHE A 185 3.87 7.22 -14.89
N THR A 186 3.25 7.88 -13.92
CA THR A 186 2.26 8.94 -14.15
C THR A 186 2.84 10.10 -14.94
N LYS A 187 4.09 10.50 -14.68
CA LYS A 187 4.79 11.53 -15.44
C LYS A 187 4.96 11.11 -16.89
N TRP A 188 5.39 9.88 -17.13
CA TRP A 188 5.48 9.34 -18.50
C TRP A 188 4.11 9.31 -19.20
N LEU A 189 3.05 8.91 -18.50
CA LEU A 189 1.68 8.96 -19.04
C LEU A 189 1.26 10.40 -19.39
N GLN A 190 1.56 11.37 -18.51
CA GLN A 190 1.29 12.79 -18.76
C GLN A 190 2.02 13.27 -20.02
N ASP A 191 3.29 12.90 -20.21
CA ASP A 191 4.08 13.31 -21.37
C ASP A 191 3.50 12.75 -22.68
N ILE A 192 3.20 11.44 -22.73
CA ILE A 192 2.79 10.79 -23.99
C ILE A 192 1.36 11.13 -24.38
N PHE A 193 0.46 11.28 -23.41
CA PHE A 193 -0.94 11.58 -23.67
C PHE A 193 -1.22 13.08 -23.66
N ASN A 194 -0.32 13.89 -23.10
CA ASN A 194 -0.45 15.34 -22.99
C ASN A 194 -1.76 15.76 -22.31
N VAL A 195 -2.09 15.13 -21.18
CA VAL A 195 -3.35 15.31 -20.45
C VAL A 195 -3.18 16.01 -19.10
N PRO A 196 -4.24 16.64 -18.56
CA PRO A 196 -4.24 17.16 -17.19
C PRO A 196 -4.04 16.04 -16.16
N LEU A 197 -3.42 16.38 -15.03
CA LEU A 197 -3.16 15.50 -13.90
C LEU A 197 -3.60 16.18 -12.60
N VAL A 198 -4.32 15.44 -11.76
CA VAL A 198 -4.60 15.82 -10.37
C VAL A 198 -3.87 14.87 -9.42
N ILE A 199 -3.24 15.40 -8.38
CA ILE A 199 -2.52 14.62 -7.37
C ILE A 199 -3.10 14.95 -5.98
N GLN A 200 -3.75 13.96 -5.37
CA GLN A 200 -4.31 14.08 -4.03
C GLN A 200 -3.23 13.84 -2.97
N LEU A 201 -3.14 14.74 -1.99
CA LEU A 201 -2.35 14.57 -0.78
C LEU A 201 -3.30 14.36 0.40
N THR A 202 -3.39 13.11 0.86
CA THR A 202 -4.35 12.67 1.88
C THR A 202 -3.84 12.97 3.30
N ASP A 203 -3.63 14.25 3.60
CA ASP A 203 -3.22 14.70 4.94
C ASP A 203 -4.31 14.48 6.00
N ASP A 204 -5.58 14.56 5.61
CA ASP A 204 -6.72 14.16 6.45
C ASP A 204 -6.70 12.66 6.81
N GLU A 205 -6.35 11.77 5.87
CA GLU A 205 -6.12 10.34 6.13
C GLU A 205 -5.01 10.17 7.18
N LYS A 206 -3.89 10.86 7.01
CA LYS A 206 -2.77 10.70 7.94
C LYS A 206 -3.10 11.24 9.33
N TYR A 207 -3.86 12.31 9.42
CA TYR A 207 -4.43 12.79 10.67
C TYR A 207 -5.39 11.76 11.31
N LEU A 208 -6.25 11.11 10.51
CA LEU A 208 -7.20 10.12 11.01
C LEU A 208 -6.56 8.80 11.47
N TRP A 209 -5.43 8.40 10.86
CA TRP A 209 -4.76 7.13 11.15
C TRP A 209 -3.58 7.25 12.13
N LYS A 210 -2.96 8.42 12.26
CA LYS A 210 -1.77 8.63 13.09
C LYS A 210 -2.02 9.69 14.15
N ASP A 211 -1.24 9.60 15.23
CA ASP A 211 -1.21 10.64 16.26
C ASP A 211 -0.37 11.83 15.77
N MET A 212 -1.05 12.83 15.20
CA MET A 212 -0.45 14.07 14.70
C MET A 212 -1.47 15.21 14.69
N THR A 213 -1.00 16.45 14.65
CA THR A 213 -1.88 17.63 14.49
C THR A 213 -2.23 17.87 13.01
N LEU A 214 -3.30 18.62 12.74
CA LEU A 214 -3.65 19.05 11.38
C LEU A 214 -2.52 19.85 10.72
N GLU A 215 -1.85 20.71 11.49
CA GLU A 215 -0.71 21.51 11.02
C GLU A 215 0.45 20.61 10.60
N GLN A 216 0.76 19.56 11.38
CA GLN A 216 1.80 18.59 11.03
C GLN A 216 1.45 17.81 9.76
N ALA A 217 0.20 17.35 9.65
CA ALA A 217 -0.27 16.61 8.47
C ALA A 217 -0.17 17.46 7.20
N TYR A 218 -0.63 18.72 7.26
CA TYR A 218 -0.54 19.67 6.17
C TYR A 218 0.91 20.01 5.80
N ASN A 219 1.79 20.20 6.80
CA ASN A 219 3.21 20.43 6.54
C ASN A 219 3.85 19.25 5.80
N TYR A 220 3.54 18.00 6.17
CA TYR A 220 4.03 16.84 5.43
C TYR A 220 3.48 16.78 4.00
N ALA A 221 2.22 17.19 3.77
CA ALA A 221 1.68 17.32 2.42
C ALA A 221 2.51 18.30 1.60
N VAL A 222 2.81 19.49 2.13
CA VAL A 222 3.62 20.51 1.45
C VAL A 222 5.04 20.02 1.16
N GLU A 223 5.70 19.34 2.10
CA GLU A 223 7.04 18.79 1.85
C GLU A 223 7.02 17.66 0.80
N ASN A 224 6.06 16.73 0.87
CA ASN A 224 5.93 15.66 -0.12
C ASN A 224 5.54 16.21 -1.50
N ALA A 225 4.83 17.36 -1.56
CA ALA A 225 4.55 18.03 -2.83
C ALA A 225 5.85 18.45 -3.55
N LYS A 226 6.89 18.86 -2.82
CA LYS A 226 8.20 19.20 -3.41
C LYS A 226 8.85 17.99 -4.06
N ASP A 227 8.85 16.84 -3.37
CA ASP A 227 9.36 15.57 -3.90
C ASP A 227 8.60 15.14 -5.18
N ILE A 228 7.28 15.32 -5.20
CA ILE A 228 6.44 15.03 -6.36
C ILE A 228 6.77 15.98 -7.52
N ILE A 229 6.86 17.28 -7.26
CA ILE A 229 7.24 18.28 -8.27
C ILE A 229 8.63 17.96 -8.86
N ALA A 230 9.58 17.50 -8.04
CA ALA A 230 10.91 17.10 -8.47
C ALA A 230 10.92 15.91 -9.46
N CYS A 231 9.82 15.15 -9.58
CA CYS A 231 9.67 14.12 -10.62
C CYS A 231 9.52 14.72 -12.04
N GLY A 232 9.31 16.04 -12.15
CA GLY A 232 9.32 16.77 -13.42
C GLY A 232 7.97 16.81 -14.13
N PHE A 233 6.87 16.93 -13.38
CA PHE A 233 5.53 17.15 -13.93
C PHE A 233 5.39 18.54 -14.55
N ASP A 234 4.56 18.68 -15.59
CA ASP A 234 4.27 19.97 -16.22
C ASP A 234 3.38 20.82 -15.30
N ILE A 235 3.91 21.95 -14.81
CA ILE A 235 3.20 22.86 -13.92
C ILE A 235 1.89 23.40 -14.53
N ASN A 236 1.81 23.50 -15.86
CA ASN A 236 0.63 24.02 -16.54
C ASN A 236 -0.49 22.97 -16.67
N LYS A 237 -0.20 21.71 -16.38
CA LYS A 237 -1.13 20.58 -16.51
C LYS A 237 -1.28 19.77 -15.23
N THR A 238 -0.68 20.20 -14.12
CA THR A 238 -0.64 19.42 -12.88
C THR A 238 -1.20 20.23 -11.73
N PHE A 239 -2.24 19.70 -11.09
CA PHE A 239 -2.83 20.26 -9.89
C PHE A 239 -2.59 19.32 -8.71
N ILE A 240 -1.74 19.73 -7.77
CA ILE A 240 -1.49 19.01 -6.53
C ILE A 240 -2.30 19.69 -5.43
N PHE A 241 -3.04 18.92 -4.64
CA PHE A 241 -3.90 19.48 -3.60
C PHE A 241 -3.85 18.68 -2.31
N SER A 242 -3.91 19.39 -1.18
CA SER A 242 -4.18 18.82 0.15
C SER A 242 -5.69 18.62 0.31
N ASP A 243 -6.09 17.50 0.90
CA ASP A 243 -7.50 17.25 1.19
C ASP A 243 -8.03 18.25 2.24
N LEU A 244 -7.27 18.52 3.30
CA LEU A 244 -7.65 19.49 4.33
C LEU A 244 -7.90 20.89 3.76
N ASP A 245 -7.08 21.34 2.82
CA ASP A 245 -7.17 22.68 2.24
C ASP A 245 -8.22 22.75 1.12
N TYR A 246 -8.18 21.81 0.17
CA TYR A 246 -9.03 21.86 -1.03
C TYR A 246 -10.51 21.58 -0.75
N MET A 247 -10.81 20.76 0.27
CA MET A 247 -12.19 20.45 0.66
C MET A 247 -12.98 21.72 0.99
N GLY A 248 -12.34 22.71 1.62
CA GLY A 248 -12.96 23.99 1.99
C GLY A 248 -13.07 25.00 0.84
N GLN A 249 -12.36 24.79 -0.26
CA GLN A 249 -12.23 25.75 -1.37
C GLN A 249 -12.97 25.31 -2.64
N SER A 250 -13.25 24.00 -2.80
CA SER A 250 -13.92 23.47 -3.99
C SER A 250 -15.44 23.45 -3.83
N SER A 251 -16.14 24.07 -4.79
CA SER A 251 -17.60 23.99 -4.87
C SER A 251 -18.11 22.61 -5.30
N GLY A 252 -17.26 21.76 -5.88
CA GLY A 252 -17.64 20.45 -6.43
C GLY A 252 -17.18 19.25 -5.60
N PHE A 253 -16.02 19.33 -4.96
CA PHE A 253 -15.36 18.19 -4.32
C PHE A 253 -16.22 17.54 -3.24
N TYR A 254 -16.66 18.31 -2.24
CA TYR A 254 -17.49 17.78 -1.15
C TYR A 254 -18.86 17.28 -1.63
N GLN A 255 -19.41 17.83 -2.72
CA GLN A 255 -20.67 17.31 -3.29
C GLN A 255 -20.50 15.88 -3.79
N ASN A 256 -19.35 15.55 -4.39
CA ASN A 256 -19.08 14.19 -4.83
C ASN A 256 -18.76 13.26 -3.66
N VAL A 257 -18.04 13.74 -2.63
CA VAL A 257 -17.87 12.99 -1.37
C VAL A 257 -19.23 12.57 -0.81
N VAL A 258 -20.18 13.50 -0.67
CA VAL A 258 -21.53 13.22 -0.14
C VAL A 258 -22.30 12.25 -1.05
N LYS A 259 -22.20 12.40 -2.38
CA LYS A 259 -22.82 11.46 -3.32
C LYS A 259 -22.27 10.05 -3.11
N ILE A 260 -20.95 9.89 -2.98
CA ILE A 260 -20.33 8.57 -2.80
C ILE A 260 -20.72 7.98 -1.44
N GLN A 261 -20.64 8.75 -0.36
CA GLN A 261 -21.04 8.33 0.99
C GLN A 261 -22.48 7.82 1.04
N LYS A 262 -23.39 8.39 0.25
CA LYS A 262 -24.78 7.93 0.17
C LYS A 262 -24.93 6.53 -0.45
N HIS A 263 -24.02 6.13 -1.34
CA HIS A 263 -24.12 4.87 -2.09
C HIS A 263 -23.18 3.78 -1.57
N VAL A 264 -22.39 4.06 -0.53
CA VAL A 264 -21.48 3.10 0.10
C VAL A 264 -21.89 2.90 1.56
N THR A 265 -22.33 1.69 1.88
CA THR A 265 -22.76 1.29 3.22
C THR A 265 -21.58 0.93 4.11
N PHE A 266 -21.79 1.01 5.44
CA PHE A 266 -20.78 0.56 6.39
C PHE A 266 -20.38 -0.91 6.17
N ASN A 267 -21.33 -1.81 5.93
CA ASN A 267 -21.04 -3.22 5.65
C ASN A 267 -20.12 -3.42 4.44
N GLN A 268 -20.25 -2.60 3.40
CA GLN A 268 -19.34 -2.66 2.25
C GLN A 268 -17.91 -2.28 2.65
N VAL A 269 -17.72 -1.16 3.38
CA VAL A 269 -16.38 -0.76 3.79
C VAL A 269 -15.77 -1.70 4.84
N LYS A 270 -16.57 -2.38 5.68
CA LYS A 270 -16.10 -3.48 6.54
C LYS A 270 -15.53 -4.63 5.69
N GLY A 271 -16.24 -5.05 4.65
CA GLY A 271 -15.80 -6.13 3.76
C GLY A 271 -14.58 -5.76 2.91
N ILE A 272 -14.51 -4.51 2.45
CA ILE A 272 -13.44 -4.05 1.55
C ILE A 272 -12.16 -3.71 2.32
N PHE A 273 -12.27 -2.98 3.43
CA PHE A 273 -11.14 -2.40 4.18
C PHE A 273 -10.92 -3.01 5.56
N GLY A 274 -11.82 -3.87 6.04
CA GLY A 274 -11.67 -4.51 7.36
C GLY A 274 -12.01 -3.60 8.55
N PHE A 275 -12.72 -2.48 8.34
CA PHE A 275 -13.13 -1.60 9.43
C PHE A 275 -14.04 -2.31 10.43
N GLY A 276 -13.91 -1.91 11.70
CA GLY A 276 -14.73 -2.37 12.81
C GLY A 276 -15.59 -1.26 13.40
N ASP A 277 -16.52 -1.64 14.27
CA ASP A 277 -17.45 -0.70 14.92
C ASP A 277 -16.72 0.22 15.93
N SER A 278 -15.47 -0.11 16.27
CA SER A 278 -14.58 0.68 17.11
C SER A 278 -13.75 1.71 16.34
N ASP A 279 -13.73 1.67 15.00
CA ASP A 279 -13.05 2.68 14.20
C ASP A 279 -13.80 4.01 14.24
N CYS A 280 -13.07 5.13 14.21
CA CYS A 280 -13.70 6.43 14.19
C CYS A 280 -14.43 6.67 12.84
N ILE A 281 -15.52 7.44 12.89
CA ILE A 281 -16.35 7.72 11.70
C ILE A 281 -15.58 8.38 10.56
N GLY A 282 -14.49 9.09 10.86
CA GLY A 282 -13.60 9.65 9.85
C GLY A 282 -12.93 8.57 9.01
N LYS A 283 -12.38 7.52 9.63
CA LYS A 283 -11.80 6.38 8.90
C LYS A 283 -12.83 5.65 8.03
N ILE A 284 -14.03 5.43 8.60
CA ILE A 284 -15.12 4.71 7.92
C ILE A 284 -15.57 5.45 6.66
N SER A 285 -15.58 6.79 6.69
CA SER A 285 -16.06 7.63 5.59
C SER A 285 -14.96 8.12 4.64
N PHE A 286 -13.69 7.99 5.01
CA PHE A 286 -12.53 8.38 4.19
C PHE A 286 -12.49 7.77 2.78
N PRO A 287 -12.92 6.52 2.52
CA PRO A 287 -12.93 5.97 1.16
C PRO A 287 -13.68 6.85 0.14
N ALA A 288 -14.71 7.60 0.57
CA ALA A 288 -15.41 8.53 -0.29
C ALA A 288 -14.56 9.75 -0.70
N ILE A 289 -13.64 10.19 0.17
CA ILE A 289 -12.69 11.28 -0.09
C ILE A 289 -11.65 10.83 -1.13
N GLN A 290 -11.12 9.62 -1.01
CA GLN A 290 -10.17 9.09 -2.00
C GLN A 290 -10.81 8.74 -3.36
N ALA A 291 -12.11 8.43 -3.38
CA ALA A 291 -12.86 8.16 -4.61
C ALA A 291 -13.37 9.43 -5.32
N ALA A 292 -13.56 10.55 -4.61
CA ALA A 292 -14.06 11.80 -5.20
C ALA A 292 -13.19 12.36 -6.35
N PRO A 293 -11.84 12.32 -6.29
CA PRO A 293 -10.98 12.77 -7.38
C PRO A 293 -11.12 11.97 -8.69
N SER A 294 -11.78 10.81 -8.69
CA SER A 294 -12.06 10.04 -9.89
C SER A 294 -13.11 10.70 -10.81
N PHE A 295 -13.84 11.69 -10.29
CA PHE A 295 -14.87 12.43 -11.03
C PHE A 295 -14.42 13.84 -11.37
N SER A 296 -14.46 14.21 -12.66
CA SER A 296 -14.04 15.56 -13.13
C SER A 296 -14.83 16.70 -12.49
N THR A 297 -16.07 16.44 -12.07
CA THR A 297 -16.89 17.44 -11.36
C THR A 297 -16.36 17.83 -9.98
N SER A 298 -15.39 17.08 -9.44
CA SER A 298 -14.67 17.44 -8.21
C SER A 298 -13.73 18.64 -8.41
N PHE A 299 -13.35 18.93 -9.66
CA PHE A 299 -12.42 20.01 -10.02
C PHE A 299 -13.06 20.99 -11.02
N PRO A 300 -14.08 21.77 -10.60
CA PRO A 300 -14.79 22.68 -11.49
C PRO A 300 -13.89 23.74 -12.12
N GLN A 301 -12.80 24.15 -11.44
CA GLN A 301 -11.84 25.12 -11.96
C GLN A 301 -10.93 24.57 -13.08
N ILE A 302 -10.82 23.23 -13.19
CA ILE A 302 -10.01 22.57 -14.22
C ILE A 302 -10.91 22.14 -15.39
N PHE A 303 -12.08 21.57 -15.07
CA PHE A 303 -12.93 20.91 -16.06
C PHE A 303 -14.23 21.65 -16.37
N ASN A 304 -14.44 22.84 -15.80
CA ASN A 304 -15.62 23.68 -16.02
C ASN A 304 -16.96 22.94 -15.80
N GLY A 305 -17.00 22.02 -14.83
CA GLY A 305 -18.19 21.25 -14.47
C GLY A 305 -18.57 20.14 -15.46
N GLN A 306 -17.73 19.84 -16.46
CA GLN A 306 -17.93 18.69 -17.35
C GLN A 306 -17.96 17.38 -16.54
N LYS A 307 -18.92 16.50 -16.85
CA LYS A 307 -19.20 15.27 -16.10
C LYS A 307 -18.63 14.01 -16.75
N ASP A 308 -18.34 14.10 -18.05
CA ASP A 308 -18.09 12.93 -18.89
C ASP A 308 -16.61 12.82 -19.30
N ILE A 309 -15.69 13.38 -18.50
CA ILE A 309 -14.26 13.27 -18.75
C ILE A 309 -13.76 12.01 -18.01
N PRO A 310 -13.31 10.96 -18.73
CA PRO A 310 -12.79 9.76 -18.10
C PRO A 310 -11.53 10.04 -17.29
N CYS A 311 -11.33 9.23 -16.25
CA CYS A 311 -10.18 9.30 -15.36
C CYS A 311 -9.33 8.03 -15.49
N LEU A 312 -8.02 8.18 -15.68
CA LEU A 312 -7.07 7.08 -15.59
C LEU A 312 -6.28 7.21 -14.29
N ILE A 313 -6.25 6.14 -13.48
CA ILE A 313 -5.63 6.13 -12.14
C ILE A 313 -4.41 5.21 -12.09
N PRO A 314 -3.17 5.73 -12.25
CA PRO A 314 -1.97 4.95 -12.04
C PRO A 314 -1.69 4.83 -10.55
N CYS A 315 -1.78 3.60 -10.03
CA CYS A 315 -1.51 3.29 -8.64
C CYS A 315 -0.84 1.92 -8.49
N ALA A 316 -0.26 1.67 -7.32
CA ALA A 316 0.14 0.33 -6.94
C ALA A 316 -1.10 -0.50 -6.55
N ILE A 317 -1.00 -1.83 -6.69
CA ILE A 317 -2.17 -2.71 -6.62
C ILE A 317 -2.88 -2.72 -5.25
N ASP A 318 -2.17 -2.33 -4.19
CA ASP A 318 -2.70 -2.12 -2.84
C ASP A 318 -3.81 -1.05 -2.79
N GLN A 319 -3.78 -0.08 -3.70
CA GLN A 319 -4.77 1.02 -3.75
C GLN A 319 -6.03 0.69 -4.55
N VAL A 320 -6.09 -0.48 -5.22
CA VAL A 320 -7.22 -0.84 -6.11
C VAL A 320 -8.56 -0.88 -5.36
N ARG A 321 -8.55 -1.22 -4.07
CA ARG A 321 -9.77 -1.24 -3.24
C ARG A 321 -10.29 0.15 -2.87
N ALA A 322 -9.44 1.16 -2.90
CA ALA A 322 -9.78 2.52 -2.47
C ALA A 322 -10.22 3.41 -3.64
N CYS A 323 -9.75 3.13 -4.85
CA CYS A 323 -10.01 3.97 -6.02
C CYS A 323 -11.09 3.44 -6.98
N CYS A 324 -11.49 2.16 -6.87
CA CYS A 324 -12.41 1.49 -7.78
C CYS A 324 -13.66 0.94 -7.07
#